data_AF-A0A372GA72-F1
#
_entry.id   AF-A0A372GA72-F1
#
_cell.length_a   1.000
_cell.length_b   1.000
_cell.length_c   1.000
_cell.angle_alpha   90.00
_cell.angle_beta   90.00
_cell.angle_gamma   90.00
#
_symmetry.space_group_name_H-M   'P 1'
#
loop_
_entity.id
_entity.type
_entity.pdbx_description
1 polymer ?
#
loop_
_entity_poly.entity_id
_entity_poly.type
_entity_poly.pdbx_seq_one_letter_code
_entity_poly.pdbx_strand_id
1 'polypeptide(L)'
;MDERELKLNSLSRYSKSSAMYVLEEYGHCEVPAGCGGVVLRWRNPRNGVPLRMWLYTNGDAEMYLDGDPPPSGIPVISFGEHVLALELALADPAYTVLNFAAFFPPDQPRVRVTGPDEPRVSIVSAADGTWKYTVREPGDGWKSSGFDDSTWSSMVANDELQPPEDPQRNMGEYRYEAAQRQGGAGLGVSEAATRVWIRKTFELTGGGDV
;
A
#
# COMPACT_ATOMS: atom_id res chain seq x y z
N MET A 1 -37.32 36.92 -15.70
CA MET A 1 -36.39 35.77 -15.71
C MET A 1 -36.96 34.75 -14.76
N ASP A 2 -37.37 33.61 -15.30
CA ASP A 2 -38.06 32.56 -14.54
C ASP A 2 -37.05 31.85 -13.63
N GLU A 3 -37.43 31.61 -12.37
CA GLU A 3 -36.59 31.04 -11.31
C GLU A 3 -35.98 29.67 -11.70
N ARG A 4 -36.54 29.03 -12.72
CA ARG A 4 -36.04 27.79 -13.34
C ARG A 4 -34.73 27.95 -14.10
N GLU A 5 -34.45 29.09 -14.72
CA GLU A 5 -33.21 29.30 -15.51
C GLU A 5 -31.97 29.38 -14.60
N LEU A 6 -32.12 29.86 -13.37
CA LEU A 6 -31.02 29.96 -12.38
C LEU A 6 -30.81 28.68 -11.54
N LYS A 7 -31.72 27.71 -11.58
CA LYS A 7 -31.61 26.43 -10.85
C LYS A 7 -30.73 25.39 -11.53
N LEU A 8 -30.24 25.65 -12.75
CA LEU A 8 -29.30 24.75 -13.45
C LEU A 8 -27.96 24.62 -12.70
N ASN A 9 -27.60 25.59 -11.86
CA ASN A 9 -26.38 25.59 -11.04
C ASN A 9 -26.65 25.31 -9.55
N SER A 10 -27.82 24.77 -9.16
CA SER A 10 -28.05 24.45 -7.76
C SER A 10 -27.21 23.23 -7.34
N LEU A 11 -26.25 23.45 -6.42
CA LEU A 11 -25.34 22.42 -5.89
C LEU A 11 -26.05 21.17 -5.35
N SER A 12 -27.32 21.30 -4.95
CA SER A 12 -28.15 20.19 -4.47
C SER A 12 -28.37 19.06 -5.51
N ARG A 13 -28.29 19.36 -6.81
CA ARG A 13 -28.40 18.33 -7.88
C ARG A 13 -27.16 17.44 -7.98
N TYR A 14 -26.05 17.85 -7.38
CA TYR A 14 -24.79 17.11 -7.42
C TYR A 14 -24.54 16.30 -6.15
N SER A 15 -25.52 16.27 -5.22
CA SER A 15 -25.47 15.37 -4.08
C SER A 15 -25.94 13.98 -4.49
N LYS A 16 -25.06 12.99 -4.34
CA LYS A 16 -25.39 11.58 -4.48
C LYS A 16 -25.07 10.90 -3.15
N SER A 17 -26.01 10.14 -2.61
CA SER A 17 -25.80 9.31 -1.42
C SER A 17 -26.17 7.86 -1.73
N SER A 18 -25.59 6.94 -0.97
CA SER A 18 -25.94 5.52 -1.01
C SER A 18 -25.84 4.93 0.38
N ALA A 19 -26.76 4.01 0.71
CA ALA A 19 -26.67 3.21 1.93
C ALA A 19 -25.71 2.02 1.81
N MET A 20 -25.33 1.65 0.57
CA MET A 20 -24.51 0.46 0.29
C MET A 20 -23.10 0.81 -0.17
N TYR A 21 -22.90 1.99 -0.74
CA TYR A 21 -21.63 2.39 -1.32
C TYR A 21 -21.05 3.59 -0.59
N VAL A 22 -19.72 3.64 -0.56
CA VAL A 22 -18.95 4.76 -0.04
C VAL A 22 -18.42 5.56 -1.22
N LEU A 23 -18.65 6.87 -1.20
CA LEU A 23 -18.04 7.81 -2.15
C LEU A 23 -16.67 8.23 -1.59
N GLU A 24 -15.61 7.94 -2.34
CA GLU A 24 -14.25 8.26 -1.94
C GLU A 24 -13.47 8.93 -3.08
N GLU A 25 -12.44 9.68 -2.71
CA GLU A 25 -11.42 10.16 -3.64
C GLU A 25 -10.54 9.00 -4.07
N TYR A 26 -10.52 8.75 -5.37
CA TYR A 26 -9.70 7.71 -6.00
C TYR A 26 -8.35 8.25 -6.49
N GLY A 27 -8.33 9.50 -6.96
CA GLY A 27 -7.12 10.12 -7.47
C GLY A 27 -7.36 11.51 -8.04
N HIS A 28 -6.42 11.97 -8.87
CA HIS A 28 -6.48 13.27 -9.54
C HIS A 28 -6.20 13.09 -11.02
N CYS A 29 -6.85 13.91 -11.83
CA CYS A 29 -6.40 14.09 -13.20
C CYS A 29 -5.44 15.28 -13.25
N GLU A 30 -4.16 15.01 -13.52
CA GLU A 30 -3.26 16.04 -14.06
C GLU A 30 -3.51 16.12 -15.57
N VAL A 31 -4.43 17.01 -15.96
CA VAL A 31 -4.61 17.36 -17.37
C VAL A 31 -3.57 18.45 -17.71
N PRO A 32 -2.92 18.44 -18.90
CA PRO A 32 -1.85 19.39 -19.27
C PRO A 32 -2.18 20.89 -19.15
N ALA A 33 -3.44 21.25 -18.87
CA ALA A 33 -3.93 22.62 -18.77
C ALA A 33 -4.30 23.08 -17.34
N GLY A 34 -3.95 22.33 -16.28
CA GLY A 34 -4.03 22.82 -14.90
C GLY A 34 -5.42 22.78 -14.24
N CYS A 35 -6.38 22.04 -14.79
CA CYS A 35 -7.63 21.75 -14.09
C CYS A 35 -7.40 20.61 -13.08
N GLY A 36 -6.96 20.95 -11.86
CA GLY A 36 -6.78 20.00 -10.76
C GLY A 36 -8.09 19.38 -10.29
N GLY A 37 -8.61 18.44 -11.07
CA GLY A 37 -9.84 17.70 -10.77
C GLY A 37 -9.59 16.53 -9.82
N VAL A 38 -10.56 16.24 -8.97
CA VAL A 38 -10.58 15.02 -8.15
C VAL A 38 -11.41 13.96 -8.85
N VAL A 39 -10.87 12.76 -8.97
CA VAL A 39 -11.62 11.58 -9.43
C VAL A 39 -12.26 10.95 -8.21
N LEU A 40 -13.59 10.96 -8.18
CA LEU A 40 -14.38 10.27 -7.15
C LEU A 40 -14.82 8.90 -7.67
N ARG A 41 -14.86 7.89 -6.79
CA ARG A 41 -15.44 6.58 -7.09
C ARG A 41 -16.43 6.14 -6.01
N TRP A 42 -17.45 5.39 -6.43
CA TRP A 42 -18.28 4.62 -5.52
C TRP A 42 -17.63 3.26 -5.30
N ARG A 43 -17.38 2.88 -4.04
CA ARG A 43 -16.88 1.56 -3.67
C ARG A 43 -17.90 0.83 -2.81
N ASN A 44 -18.02 -0.48 -3.00
CA ASN A 44 -18.75 -1.34 -2.07
C ASN A 44 -17.80 -1.76 -0.94
N PRO A 45 -18.01 -1.32 0.32
CA PRO A 45 -17.13 -1.66 1.43
C PRO A 45 -17.12 -3.15 1.78
N ARG A 46 -18.10 -3.93 1.30
CA ARG A 46 -18.12 -5.39 1.45
C ARG A 46 -17.15 -6.11 0.53
N ASN A 47 -16.65 -5.45 -0.52
CA ASN A 47 -15.74 -6.07 -1.48
C ASN A 47 -14.27 -5.99 -1.04
N GLY A 48 -13.96 -5.24 0.03
CA GLY A 48 -12.59 -5.07 0.50
C GLY A 48 -12.24 -3.64 0.93
N VAL A 49 -10.98 -3.46 1.28
CA VAL A 49 -10.42 -2.25 1.87
C VAL A 49 -9.43 -1.59 0.91
N PRO A 50 -9.54 -0.28 0.63
CA PRO A 50 -8.59 0.42 -0.21
C PRO A 50 -7.33 0.75 0.61
N LEU A 51 -6.19 0.11 0.32
CA LEU A 51 -4.97 0.35 1.08
C LEU A 51 -4.09 1.38 0.39
N ARG A 52 -3.78 2.49 1.07
CA ARG A 52 -2.71 3.38 0.60
C ARG A 52 -1.37 2.77 0.99
N MET A 53 -0.51 2.54 0.01
CA MET A 53 0.80 1.90 0.22
C MET A 53 1.94 2.91 0.13
N TRP A 54 2.81 2.91 1.13
CA TRP A 54 4.13 3.52 1.11
C TRP A 54 5.17 2.43 1.04
N LEU A 55 6.04 2.50 0.05
CA LEU A 55 7.13 1.58 -0.16
C LEU A 55 8.43 2.35 -0.38
N TYR A 56 9.42 2.02 0.45
CA TYR A 56 10.81 2.33 0.23
C TYR A 56 11.59 1.03 0.09
N THR A 57 12.48 0.99 -0.91
CA THR A 57 13.45 -0.07 -1.13
C THR A 57 14.81 0.56 -1.45
N ASN A 58 15.89 -0.10 -1.07
CA ASN A 58 17.24 0.30 -1.48
C ASN A 58 17.52 -0.16 -2.91
N GLY A 59 17.01 0.60 -3.88
CA GLY A 59 17.12 0.32 -5.31
C GLY A 59 15.79 -0.09 -5.95
N ASP A 60 15.88 -0.50 -7.22
CA ASP A 60 14.73 -0.89 -8.02
C ASP A 60 14.07 -2.15 -7.46
N ALA A 61 12.74 -2.11 -7.39
CA ALA A 61 11.92 -3.18 -6.88
C ALA A 61 10.66 -3.38 -7.72
N GLU A 62 10.32 -4.63 -7.96
CA GLU A 62 9.01 -5.02 -8.47
C GLU A 62 8.15 -5.49 -7.31
N MET A 63 6.94 -4.92 -7.19
CA MET A 63 5.98 -5.27 -6.15
C MET A 63 4.81 -6.05 -6.74
N TYR A 64 4.37 -7.07 -6.02
CA TYR A 64 3.29 -7.96 -6.39
C TYR A 64 2.31 -8.11 -5.23
N LEU A 65 1.02 -8.13 -5.55
CA LEU A 65 -0.06 -8.48 -4.64
C LEU A 65 -0.77 -9.70 -5.21
N ASP A 66 -0.75 -10.81 -4.48
CA ASP A 66 -1.36 -12.10 -4.87
C ASP A 66 -0.88 -12.66 -6.23
N GLY A 67 0.34 -12.31 -6.64
CA GLY A 67 0.97 -12.77 -7.89
C GLY A 67 1.10 -11.71 -8.97
N ASP A 68 0.27 -10.68 -8.93
CA ASP A 68 0.14 -9.65 -9.97
C ASP A 68 0.65 -8.28 -9.50
N PRO A 69 1.12 -7.41 -10.40
CA PRO A 69 1.41 -6.02 -10.06
C PRO A 69 0.14 -5.32 -9.52
N PRO A 70 0.25 -4.53 -8.42
CA PRO A 70 -0.90 -3.80 -7.90
C PRO A 70 -1.52 -2.88 -8.98
N PRO A 71 -2.85 -2.90 -9.16
CA PRO A 71 -3.51 -2.17 -10.26
C PRO A 71 -3.47 -0.64 -10.10
N SER A 72 -3.12 -0.14 -8.91
CA SER A 72 -2.93 1.28 -8.61
C SER A 72 -2.13 1.45 -7.31
N GLY A 73 -1.81 2.69 -6.93
CA GLY A 73 -1.21 3.01 -5.62
C GLY A 73 -2.18 2.92 -4.43
N ILE A 74 -3.47 2.68 -4.69
CA ILE A 74 -4.51 2.47 -3.67
C ILE A 74 -5.40 1.29 -4.11
N PRO A 75 -4.86 0.06 -4.17
CA PRO A 75 -5.63 -1.11 -4.57
C PRO A 75 -6.73 -1.39 -3.54
N VAL A 76 -7.88 -1.88 -4.01
CA VAL A 76 -8.92 -2.45 -3.14
C VAL A 76 -8.58 -3.90 -2.94
N ILE A 77 -8.21 -4.27 -1.72
CA ILE A 77 -7.86 -5.65 -1.37
C ILE A 77 -9.07 -6.29 -0.72
N SER A 78 -9.49 -7.45 -1.22
CA SER A 78 -10.61 -8.20 -0.65
C SER A 78 -10.34 -8.63 0.80
N PHE A 79 -11.37 -9.12 1.48
CA PHE A 79 -11.17 -9.79 2.76
C PHE A 79 -10.64 -11.21 2.54
N GLY A 80 -9.80 -11.70 3.44
CA GLY A 80 -9.15 -13.01 3.36
C GLY A 80 -7.63 -12.94 3.47
N GLU A 81 -6.97 -14.07 3.17
CA GLU A 81 -5.52 -14.18 3.12
C GLU A 81 -4.96 -13.58 1.82
N HIS A 82 -3.87 -12.82 1.96
CA HIS A 82 -3.19 -12.13 0.88
C HIS A 82 -1.67 -12.25 1.01
N VAL A 83 -0.98 -12.12 -0.11
CA VAL A 83 0.47 -12.16 -0.19
C VAL A 83 1.00 -10.88 -0.84
N LEU A 84 1.83 -10.17 -0.11
CA LEU A 84 2.67 -9.11 -0.65
C LEU A 84 4.04 -9.69 -0.95
N ALA A 85 4.48 -9.53 -2.19
CA ALA A 85 5.76 -10.05 -2.66
C ALA A 85 6.57 -8.91 -3.29
N LEU A 86 7.89 -8.91 -3.06
CA LEU A 86 8.79 -7.97 -3.70
C LEU A 86 9.99 -8.71 -4.27
N GLU A 87 10.46 -8.23 -5.41
CA GLU A 87 11.73 -8.63 -5.99
C GLU A 87 12.61 -7.40 -6.15
N LEU A 88 13.81 -7.44 -5.56
CA LEU A 88 14.76 -6.33 -5.59
C LEU A 88 16.03 -6.77 -6.32
N ALA A 89 16.59 -5.88 -7.13
CA ALA A 89 17.81 -6.11 -7.90
C ALA A 89 19.10 -6.01 -7.07
N LEU A 90 19.04 -5.53 -5.82
CA LEU A 90 20.19 -5.42 -4.94
C LEU A 90 19.71 -5.41 -3.48
N ALA A 91 20.45 -6.10 -2.61
CA ALA A 91 20.32 -5.99 -1.18
C ALA A 91 21.71 -5.85 -0.57
N ASP A 92 21.94 -4.74 0.12
CA ASP A 92 23.17 -4.46 0.85
C ASP A 92 22.84 -4.46 2.35
N PRO A 93 23.42 -5.37 3.15
CA PRO A 93 23.13 -5.51 4.57
C PRO A 93 23.57 -4.30 5.40
N ALA A 94 24.34 -3.36 4.82
CA ALA A 94 24.73 -2.12 5.48
C ALA A 94 23.60 -1.07 5.52
N TYR A 95 22.50 -1.27 4.77
CA TYR A 95 21.41 -0.30 4.65
C TYR A 95 20.03 -0.93 4.88
N THR A 96 19.02 -0.08 5.08
CA THR A 96 17.63 -0.56 5.07
C THR A 96 17.31 -1.08 3.67
N VAL A 97 16.87 -2.33 3.57
CA VAL A 97 16.45 -2.95 2.31
C VAL A 97 14.98 -2.67 2.02
N LEU A 98 14.13 -2.68 3.04
CA LEU A 98 12.69 -2.49 2.93
C LEU A 98 12.17 -1.58 4.06
N ASN A 99 11.34 -0.60 3.72
CA ASN A 99 10.41 0.02 4.67
C ASN A 99 9.03 0.13 4.00
N PHE A 100 8.01 -0.38 4.67
CA PHE A 100 6.68 -0.54 4.10
C PHE A 100 5.60 -0.16 5.11
N ALA A 101 4.57 0.52 4.61
CA ALA A 101 3.32 0.67 5.33
C ALA A 101 2.15 0.69 4.35
N ALA A 102 1.13 -0.11 4.62
CA ALA A 102 -0.15 -0.06 3.93
C ALA A 102 -1.27 0.08 4.95
N PHE A 103 -2.15 1.06 4.77
CA PHE A 103 -3.11 1.41 5.81
C PHE A 103 -4.41 1.98 5.26
N PHE A 104 -5.45 1.82 6.08
CA PHE A 104 -6.76 2.40 5.88
C PHE A 104 -7.46 2.62 7.24
N PRO A 105 -8.20 3.72 7.44
CA PRO A 105 -8.32 4.87 6.55
C PRO A 105 -7.00 5.66 6.48
N PRO A 106 -6.79 6.50 5.46
CA PRO A 106 -5.63 7.39 5.43
C PRO A 106 -5.72 8.43 6.56
N ASP A 107 -4.59 8.81 7.16
CA ASP A 107 -4.50 9.82 8.24
C ASP A 107 -5.19 11.15 7.91
N GLN A 108 -5.11 11.56 6.65
CA GLN A 108 -5.73 12.77 6.15
C GLN A 108 -6.68 12.41 5.02
N PRO A 109 -7.92 11.99 5.33
CA PRO A 109 -8.91 11.73 4.32
C PRO A 109 -9.32 13.08 3.71
N ARG A 110 -9.06 13.24 2.40
CA ARG A 110 -9.42 14.46 1.66
C ARG A 110 -10.93 14.59 1.45
N VAL A 111 -11.65 13.48 1.49
CA VAL A 111 -13.11 13.42 1.47
C VAL A 111 -13.58 12.76 2.77
N ARG A 112 -14.57 13.36 3.43
CA ARG A 112 -15.25 12.68 4.54
C ARG A 112 -16.00 11.47 3.98
N VAL A 113 -15.54 10.29 4.35
CA VAL A 113 -16.27 9.05 4.10
C VAL A 113 -17.64 9.18 4.75
N THR A 114 -18.67 9.07 3.93
CA THR A 114 -20.06 8.93 4.38
C THR A 114 -20.45 7.49 4.12
N GLY A 115 -20.61 6.70 5.18
CA GLY A 115 -20.78 5.26 5.09
C GLY A 115 -20.76 4.58 6.46
N PRO A 116 -20.97 3.25 6.50
CA PRO A 116 -20.81 2.46 7.72
C PRO A 116 -19.37 2.54 8.25
N ASP A 117 -19.18 2.24 9.53
CA ASP A 117 -17.84 2.15 10.13
C ASP A 117 -17.02 1.08 9.40
N GLU A 118 -15.99 1.52 8.68
CA GLU A 118 -15.08 0.62 7.98
C GLU A 118 -13.93 0.17 8.89
N PRO A 119 -13.38 -1.05 8.68
CA PRO A 119 -12.29 -1.55 9.51
C PRO A 119 -11.05 -0.68 9.35
N ARG A 120 -10.32 -0.51 10.47
CA ARG A 120 -8.97 0.03 10.42
C ARG A 120 -8.00 -1.10 10.11
N VAL A 121 -7.24 -0.94 9.03
CA VAL A 121 -6.24 -1.91 8.58
C VAL A 121 -4.88 -1.23 8.60
N SER A 122 -3.88 -1.92 9.12
CA SER A 122 -2.48 -1.51 9.04
C SER A 122 -1.59 -2.73 8.82
N ILE A 123 -0.74 -2.65 7.80
CA ILE A 123 0.24 -3.65 7.43
C ILE A 123 1.57 -2.92 7.35
N VAL A 124 2.49 -3.20 8.26
CA VAL A 124 3.77 -2.49 8.36
C VAL A 124 4.94 -3.44 8.25
N SER A 125 6.08 -2.92 7.79
CA SER A 125 7.37 -3.56 7.99
C SER A 125 7.69 -3.58 9.49
N ALA A 126 7.86 -4.76 10.07
CA ALA A 126 8.22 -4.96 11.46
C ALA A 126 9.12 -6.18 11.59
N ALA A 127 10.02 -6.17 12.57
CA ALA A 127 10.90 -7.31 12.87
C ALA A 127 10.18 -8.37 13.71
N ASP A 128 9.00 -8.79 13.25
CA ASP A 128 8.11 -9.76 13.89
C ASP A 128 8.22 -11.16 13.28
N GLY A 129 9.15 -11.35 12.33
CA GLY A 129 9.36 -12.60 11.60
C GLY A 129 8.35 -12.87 10.47
N THR A 130 7.35 -12.01 10.27
CA THR A 130 6.33 -12.17 9.22
C THR A 130 6.82 -11.71 7.85
N TRP A 131 7.86 -10.87 7.82
CA TRP A 131 8.60 -10.51 6.62
C TRP A 131 9.74 -11.50 6.43
N LYS A 132 9.64 -12.29 5.36
CA LYS A 132 10.64 -13.30 5.02
C LYS A 132 11.33 -12.96 3.72
N TYR A 133 12.56 -13.42 3.57
CA TYR A 133 13.32 -13.25 2.34
C TYR A 133 14.17 -14.48 2.00
N THR A 134 14.53 -14.58 0.73
CA THR A 134 15.55 -15.50 0.22
C THR A 134 16.44 -14.77 -0.78
N VAL A 135 17.71 -15.17 -0.85
CA VAL A 135 18.68 -14.74 -1.88
C VAL A 135 18.88 -15.80 -2.97
N ARG A 136 18.19 -16.94 -2.83
CA ARG A 136 18.10 -17.99 -3.84
C ARG A 136 16.80 -17.85 -4.58
N GLU A 137 16.84 -18.00 -5.90
CA GLU A 137 15.66 -17.93 -6.74
C GLU A 137 14.58 -18.90 -6.24
N PRO A 138 13.39 -18.41 -5.89
CA PRO A 138 12.33 -19.25 -5.38
C PRO A 138 11.64 -20.02 -6.51
N GLY A 139 10.95 -21.10 -6.16
CA GLY A 139 10.15 -21.86 -7.11
C GLY A 139 8.93 -21.07 -7.64
N ASP A 140 8.27 -21.65 -8.64
CA ASP A 140 7.04 -21.10 -9.19
C ASP A 140 5.97 -20.89 -8.10
N GLY A 141 5.17 -19.84 -8.26
CA GLY A 141 4.07 -19.53 -7.33
C GLY A 141 4.48 -18.90 -6.00
N TRP A 142 5.76 -18.52 -5.81
CA TRP A 142 6.23 -17.87 -4.57
C TRP A 142 5.46 -16.60 -4.17
N LYS A 143 4.87 -15.92 -5.16
CA LYS A 143 4.05 -14.72 -4.99
C LYS A 143 2.60 -15.00 -4.57
N SER A 144 2.19 -16.26 -4.55
CA SER A 144 0.82 -16.68 -4.29
C SER A 144 0.64 -17.22 -2.87
N SER A 145 -0.61 -17.31 -2.42
CA SER A 145 -0.96 -17.98 -1.18
C SER A 145 -0.61 -19.47 -1.22
N GLY A 146 -0.36 -20.06 -0.04
CA GLY A 146 -0.02 -21.48 0.09
C GLY A 146 1.41 -21.88 -0.31
N PHE A 147 2.25 -20.95 -0.79
CA PHE A 147 3.68 -21.24 -1.00
C PHE A 147 4.41 -21.48 0.32
N ASP A 148 5.25 -22.52 0.37
CA ASP A 148 6.06 -22.84 1.55
C ASP A 148 7.33 -21.98 1.59
N ASP A 149 7.29 -20.95 2.42
CA ASP A 149 8.43 -20.09 2.74
C ASP A 149 9.05 -20.41 4.12
N SER A 150 8.82 -21.61 4.66
CA SER A 150 9.35 -22.01 5.98
C SER A 150 10.88 -21.99 6.06
N THR A 151 11.57 -22.17 4.93
CA THR A 151 13.04 -22.15 4.84
C THR A 151 13.61 -20.76 4.57
N TRP A 152 12.76 -19.74 4.40
CA TRP A 152 13.20 -18.37 4.14
C TRP A 152 13.64 -17.71 5.44
N SER A 153 14.65 -16.85 5.35
CA SER A 153 15.15 -16.08 6.49
C SER A 153 14.17 -14.96 6.85
N SER A 154 14.00 -14.67 8.13
CA SER A 154 13.27 -13.48 8.55
C SER A 154 14.11 -12.22 8.35
N MET A 155 13.49 -11.15 7.87
CA MET A 155 14.12 -9.84 7.85
C MET A 155 14.26 -9.29 9.27
N VAL A 156 15.31 -8.51 9.51
CA VAL A 156 15.63 -7.96 10.84
C VAL A 156 15.57 -6.44 10.82
N ALA A 157 15.04 -5.85 11.88
CA ALA A 157 15.19 -4.41 12.10
C ALA A 157 16.60 -4.12 12.60
N ASN A 158 17.15 -2.98 12.20
CA ASN A 158 18.34 -2.44 12.81
C ASN A 158 18.26 -0.91 12.76
N ASP A 159 18.30 -0.29 13.93
CA ASP A 159 18.16 1.15 14.12
C ASP A 159 19.32 1.95 13.51
N GLU A 160 20.44 1.28 13.21
CA GLU A 160 21.59 1.83 12.49
C GLU A 160 21.40 1.81 10.96
N LEU A 161 20.46 1.02 10.43
CA LEU A 161 20.20 0.93 8.99
C LEU A 161 19.44 2.16 8.51
N GLN A 162 20.19 3.18 8.13
CA GLN A 162 19.62 4.35 7.46
C GLN A 162 19.48 4.09 5.96
N PRO A 163 18.57 4.79 5.26
CA PRO A 163 18.66 4.96 3.82
C PRO A 163 20.10 5.39 3.42
N PRO A 164 20.63 4.97 2.27
CA PRO A 164 21.93 5.45 1.82
C PRO A 164 21.95 6.97 1.73
N GLU A 165 23.08 7.62 2.08
CA GLU A 165 23.21 9.08 1.93
C GLU A 165 23.28 9.53 0.46
N ASP A 166 23.68 8.62 -0.45
CA ASP A 166 23.76 8.89 -1.88
C ASP A 166 22.38 9.20 -2.46
N PRO A 167 22.14 10.43 -2.98
CA PRO A 167 20.84 10.83 -3.54
C PRO A 167 20.40 9.97 -4.73
N GLN A 168 21.33 9.35 -5.47
CA GLN A 168 20.99 8.45 -6.58
C GLN A 168 20.39 7.14 -6.07
N ARG A 169 20.76 6.72 -4.86
CA ARG A 169 20.21 5.55 -4.16
C ARG A 169 19.04 5.90 -3.25
N ASN A 170 18.96 7.16 -2.80
CA ASN A 170 17.93 7.67 -1.91
C ASN A 170 16.87 8.52 -2.64
N MET A 171 16.35 7.99 -3.74
CA MET A 171 15.21 8.59 -4.46
C MET A 171 13.87 8.48 -3.67
N GLY A 172 13.91 8.01 -2.43
CA GLY A 172 12.74 7.56 -1.67
C GLY A 172 12.67 8.02 -0.21
N GLU A 173 13.50 8.97 0.24
CA GLU A 173 13.52 9.45 1.63
C GLU A 173 12.12 9.85 2.13
N TYR A 174 11.37 10.61 1.32
CA TYR A 174 9.98 10.96 1.64
C TYR A 174 9.08 9.73 1.84
N ARG A 175 9.26 8.66 1.04
CA ARG A 175 8.48 7.42 1.18
C ARG A 175 8.89 6.65 2.42
N TYR A 176 10.19 6.66 2.76
CA TYR A 176 10.71 6.08 3.98
C TYR A 176 10.10 6.76 5.22
N GLU A 177 10.17 8.09 5.30
CA GLU A 177 9.55 8.86 6.39
C GLU A 177 8.02 8.69 6.43
N ALA A 178 7.36 8.63 5.26
CA ALA A 178 5.92 8.39 5.19
C ALA A 178 5.55 7.01 5.74
N ALA A 179 6.31 5.96 5.44
CA ALA A 179 6.11 4.63 6.01
C ALA A 179 6.41 4.60 7.52
N GLN A 180 7.49 5.25 7.98
CA GLN A 180 7.83 5.35 9.40
C GLN A 180 6.74 6.05 10.21
N ARG A 181 6.13 7.13 9.69
CA ARG A 181 5.00 7.80 10.36
C ARG A 181 3.79 6.90 10.56
N GLN A 182 3.63 5.86 9.75
CA GLN A 182 2.58 4.85 9.88
C GLN A 182 3.01 3.64 10.73
N GLY A 183 4.22 3.65 11.29
CA GLY A 183 4.77 2.56 12.09
C GLY A 183 5.63 1.55 11.32
N GLY A 184 5.97 1.81 10.06
CA GLY A 184 6.92 0.99 9.29
C GLY A 184 8.34 1.11 9.83
N ALA A 185 8.94 -0.04 10.16
CA ALA A 185 10.35 -0.16 10.53
C ALA A 185 11.22 -0.41 9.29
N GLY A 186 12.45 0.12 9.29
CA GLY A 186 13.46 -0.27 8.31
C GLY A 186 13.93 -1.70 8.56
N LEU A 187 13.80 -2.56 7.55
CA LEU A 187 14.18 -3.96 7.59
C LEU A 187 15.37 -4.22 6.66
N GLY A 188 16.33 -5.00 7.15
CA GLY A 188 17.52 -5.43 6.43
C GLY A 188 17.57 -6.94 6.20
N VAL A 189 18.64 -7.35 5.53
CA VAL A 189 19.01 -8.76 5.28
C VAL A 189 20.34 -9.06 5.97
N SER A 190 20.64 -10.34 6.23
CA SER A 190 21.88 -10.74 6.89
C SER A 190 23.11 -10.78 5.98
N GLU A 191 22.92 -10.82 4.66
CA GLU A 191 24.00 -10.97 3.68
C GLU A 191 23.75 -10.15 2.42
N ALA A 192 24.83 -9.73 1.76
CA ALA A 192 24.75 -9.01 0.50
C ALA A 192 24.30 -9.94 -0.63
N ALA A 193 23.40 -9.44 -1.49
CA ALA A 193 22.89 -10.19 -2.62
C ALA A 193 22.61 -9.29 -3.82
N THR A 194 22.84 -9.82 -5.02
CA THR A 194 22.50 -9.16 -6.30
C THR A 194 21.05 -9.36 -6.70
N ARG A 195 20.26 -10.08 -5.89
CA ARG A 195 18.82 -10.22 -6.03
C ARG A 195 18.26 -10.72 -4.70
N VAL A 196 17.13 -10.18 -4.27
CA VAL A 196 16.42 -10.68 -3.09
C VAL A 196 14.93 -10.77 -3.39
N TRP A 197 14.33 -11.86 -2.95
CA TRP A 197 12.88 -12.07 -3.00
C TRP A 197 12.35 -11.96 -1.59
N ILE A 198 11.38 -11.07 -1.39
CA ILE A 198 10.77 -10.77 -0.10
C ILE A 198 9.29 -11.14 -0.17
N ARG A 199 8.77 -11.74 0.90
CA ARG A 199 7.38 -12.20 1.00
C ARG A 199 6.80 -11.88 2.36
N LYS A 200 5.55 -11.43 2.37
CA LYS A 200 4.70 -11.30 3.56
C LYS A 200 3.32 -11.86 3.27
N THR A 201 2.89 -12.80 4.09
CA THR A 201 1.47 -13.19 4.16
C THR A 201 0.77 -12.33 5.21
N PHE A 202 -0.45 -11.90 4.93
CA PHE A 202 -1.31 -11.17 5.86
C PHE A 202 -2.78 -11.52 5.63
N GLU A 203 -3.62 -11.25 6.63
CA GLU A 203 -5.05 -11.50 6.54
C GLU A 203 -5.82 -10.18 6.73
N LEU A 204 -6.80 -9.94 5.87
CA LEU A 204 -7.77 -8.85 6.01
C LEU A 204 -9.08 -9.41 6.52
N THR A 205 -9.42 -9.11 7.76
CA THR A 205 -10.70 -9.49 8.34
C THR A 205 -11.75 -8.44 8.00
N GLY A 206 -12.89 -8.89 7.50
CA GLY A 206 -14.08 -8.04 7.42
C GLY A 206 -14.54 -7.70 8.83
N GLY A 207 -15.07 -6.48 9.02
CA GLY A 207 -15.91 -6.21 10.18
C GLY A 207 -17.15 -7.09 10.08
N GLY A 208 -17.08 -8.28 10.67
CA GLY A 208 -18.24 -9.16 10.83
C GLY A 208 -19.22 -8.49 11.78
N ASP A 209 -20.51 -8.53 11.42
CA ASP A 209 -21.63 -7.97 12.16
C ASP A 209 -21.44 -8.07 13.69
N VAL A 210 -21.20 -6.91 14.32
CA VAL A 210 -21.51 -6.67 15.74
C VAL A 210 -22.87 -5.99 15.80
#